data_AF-A0A2A2I5W3-F1
#
_entry.id   AF-A0A2A2I5W3-F1
#
_cell.length_a   1.000
_cell.length_b   1.000
_cell.length_c   1.000
_cell.angle_alpha   90.00
_cell.angle_beta   90.00
_cell.angle_gamma   90.00
#
_symmetry.space_group_name_H-M   'P 1'
#
loop_
_entity.id
_entity.type
_entity.pdbx_description
1 polymer ?
#
loop_
_entity_poly.entity_id
_entity_poly.type
_entity_poly.pdbx_seq_one_letter_code
_entity_poly.pdbx_strand_id
1 'polypeptide(L)'
;MTTGRTSFLTGRSGVAALGLFLLLAGCATQPVNMDVAWGYGVAAPNHYRMWVERLALIDASGESAEKTVGFVSCCWQGPNGPFGKIDRMAPFPRQLAIRWFSFAEQAFYQTRITLPKDLKQRMRETAPVKTGGDVYQRPRNTLMIGLAPGGTVVLWMMSQVGNEQEILRVQADKAPGNPAQYEKWTRAYLEKQREYLKENGVPTSGW
;
A
#
# COMPACT_ATOMS: atom_id res chain seq x y z
N MET A 1 -93.61 40.32 -4.02
CA MET A 1 -92.90 41.26 -3.13
C MET A 1 -91.56 40.62 -2.78
N THR A 2 -90.54 40.80 -3.61
CA THR A 2 -89.41 41.76 -3.45
C THR A 2 -88.48 41.46 -2.26
N THR A 3 -87.32 40.92 -2.65
CA THR A 3 -85.93 41.25 -2.23
C THR A 3 -85.46 41.04 -0.79
N GLY A 4 -84.35 40.29 -0.69
CA GLY A 4 -83.34 40.39 0.37
C GLY A 4 -82.15 39.47 0.08
N ARG A 5 -81.02 40.03 -0.35
CA ARG A 5 -79.74 39.35 -0.62
C ARG A 5 -78.75 39.76 0.46
N THR A 6 -78.04 38.81 1.08
CA THR A 6 -76.63 39.01 1.51
C THR A 6 -75.93 37.68 1.83
N SER A 7 -74.69 37.61 1.35
CA SER A 7 -73.61 36.62 1.48
C SER A 7 -73.48 35.85 2.80
N PHE A 8 -72.90 34.63 2.76
CA PHE A 8 -71.51 34.39 3.20
C PHE A 8 -70.99 33.05 2.64
N LEU A 9 -69.81 33.11 2.01
CA LEU A 9 -68.98 32.00 1.53
C LEU A 9 -68.16 31.42 2.68
N THR A 10 -67.98 30.10 2.72
CA THR A 10 -66.82 29.30 3.23
C THR A 10 -67.32 27.85 3.37
N GLY A 11 -66.67 26.77 2.95
CA GLY A 11 -65.40 26.52 2.28
C GLY A 11 -65.03 25.03 2.47
N ARG A 12 -64.47 24.42 1.40
CA ARG A 12 -63.59 23.22 1.33
C ARG A 12 -64.25 21.86 1.57
N SER A 13 -64.47 21.03 0.54
CA SER A 13 -63.50 20.25 -0.28
C SER A 13 -62.76 19.18 0.52
N GLY A 14 -63.06 17.91 0.22
CA GLY A 14 -62.43 16.72 0.80
C GLY A 14 -60.99 16.48 0.35
N VAL A 15 -60.42 15.33 0.72
CA VAL A 15 -59.21 14.61 0.20
C VAL A 15 -58.92 13.49 1.23
N ALA A 16 -59.13 12.21 0.89
CA ALA A 16 -58.22 11.25 0.25
C ALA A 16 -57.16 10.62 1.19
N ALA A 17 -57.11 9.29 1.16
CA ALA A 17 -56.20 8.42 1.90
C ALA A 17 -54.74 8.61 1.48
N LEU A 18 -53.80 8.44 2.41
CA LEU A 18 -52.39 8.20 2.10
C LEU A 18 -51.70 7.40 3.22
N GLY A 19 -51.26 6.18 2.89
CA GLY A 19 -50.37 5.39 3.74
C GLY A 19 -48.98 5.99 3.79
N LEU A 20 -48.31 5.91 4.94
CA LEU A 20 -46.95 6.40 5.10
C LEU A 20 -45.99 5.23 5.36
N PHE A 21 -45.15 4.98 4.35
CA PHE A 21 -44.04 4.03 4.33
C PHE A 21 -42.99 4.37 5.40
N LEU A 22 -42.48 3.32 6.05
CA LEU A 22 -41.31 3.34 6.94
C LEU A 22 -40.08 3.88 6.19
N LEU A 23 -39.60 5.07 6.58
CA LEU A 23 -38.31 5.60 6.15
C LEU A 23 -37.21 5.02 7.05
N LEU A 24 -36.60 3.91 6.61
CA LEU A 24 -35.28 3.50 7.07
C LEU A 24 -34.27 4.54 6.54
N ALA A 25 -33.98 5.56 7.34
CA ALA A 25 -32.86 6.47 7.09
C ALA A 25 -31.55 5.70 7.33
N GLY A 26 -31.07 5.02 6.28
CA GLY A 26 -29.69 4.53 6.25
C GLY A 26 -28.75 5.74 6.25
N CYS A 27 -27.95 5.89 7.30
CA CYS A 27 -26.79 6.78 7.27
C CYS A 27 -25.82 6.26 6.19
N ALA A 28 -25.93 6.79 4.98
CA ALA A 28 -24.87 6.68 4.00
C ALA A 28 -23.71 7.55 4.51
N THR A 29 -22.74 6.95 5.21
CA THR A 29 -21.43 7.55 5.42
C THR A 29 -20.83 7.84 4.06
N GLN A 30 -20.83 9.11 3.65
CA GLN A 30 -20.14 9.50 2.44
C GLN A 30 -18.64 9.21 2.60
N PRO A 31 -17.99 8.59 1.60
CA PRO A 31 -16.55 8.40 1.67
C PRO A 31 -15.92 9.80 1.69
N VAL A 32 -15.26 10.14 2.80
CA VAL A 32 -14.48 11.38 2.90
C VAL A 32 -13.45 11.31 1.78
N ASN A 33 -13.64 12.11 0.73
CA ASN A 33 -12.67 12.25 -0.35
C ASN A 33 -11.51 13.10 0.17
N MET A 34 -10.74 12.54 1.09
CA MET A 34 -9.48 13.13 1.50
C MET A 34 -8.53 13.04 0.32
N ASP A 35 -7.84 14.13 0.02
CA ASP A 35 -6.65 14.13 -0.82
C ASP A 35 -5.57 13.31 -0.12
N VAL A 36 -5.58 12.00 -0.37
CA VAL A 36 -4.62 11.06 0.22
C VAL A 36 -3.29 11.19 -0.52
N ALA A 37 -2.27 11.63 0.20
CA ALA A 37 -0.89 11.54 -0.27
C ALA A 37 -0.44 10.08 -0.23
N TRP A 38 -0.43 9.44 -1.40
CA TRP A 38 0.01 8.06 -1.55
C TRP A 38 1.53 7.95 -1.52
N GLY A 39 2.05 6.99 -0.77
CA GLY A 39 3.46 6.68 -0.66
C GLY A 39 3.78 5.23 -1.01
N TYR A 40 5.03 4.96 -1.31
CA TYR A 40 5.58 3.62 -1.30
C TYR A 40 6.97 3.60 -0.65
N GLY A 41 7.36 2.45 -0.14
CA GLY A 41 8.70 2.21 0.36
C GLY A 41 9.15 0.80 0.03
N VAL A 42 10.45 0.54 0.12
CA VAL A 42 11.02 -0.79 -0.05
C VAL A 42 11.70 -1.19 1.25
N ALA A 43 11.44 -2.41 1.71
CA ALA A 43 12.00 -3.00 2.92
C ALA A 43 12.75 -4.30 2.57
N ALA A 44 13.72 -4.67 3.39
CA ALA A 44 14.39 -5.95 3.33
C ALA A 44 14.61 -6.48 4.75
N PRO A 45 14.77 -7.80 4.94
CA PRO A 45 15.10 -8.34 6.25
C PRO A 45 16.45 -7.81 6.76
N ASN A 46 16.64 -7.87 8.08
CA ASN A 46 17.94 -7.58 8.67
C ASN A 46 19.00 -8.54 8.13
N HIS A 47 20.24 -8.07 8.04
CA HIS A 47 21.39 -8.84 7.53
C HIS A 47 21.36 -9.20 6.04
N TYR A 48 20.21 -9.15 5.37
CA TYR A 48 20.07 -9.50 3.95
C TYR A 48 19.86 -8.24 3.10
N ARG A 49 20.92 -7.44 2.98
CA ARG A 49 20.91 -6.19 2.21
C ARG A 49 20.67 -6.47 0.73
N MET A 50 19.93 -5.56 0.09
CA MET A 50 19.62 -5.57 -1.33
C MET A 50 20.06 -4.26 -1.99
N TRP A 51 20.32 -4.28 -3.29
CA TRP A 51 20.42 -3.10 -4.14
C TRP A 51 19.33 -3.14 -5.21
N VAL A 52 18.37 -2.23 -5.11
CA VAL A 52 17.24 -2.14 -6.05
C VAL A 52 17.62 -1.23 -7.21
N GLU A 53 17.95 -1.86 -8.33
CA GLU A 53 18.37 -1.19 -9.58
C GLU A 53 17.23 -0.40 -10.19
N ARG A 54 16.04 -1.01 -10.20
CA ARG A 54 14.88 -0.49 -10.90
C ARG A 54 13.60 -0.86 -10.17
N LEU A 55 12.76 0.15 -9.97
CA LEU A 55 11.38 0.03 -9.54
C LEU A 55 10.53 0.89 -10.47
N ALA A 56 9.59 0.28 -11.18
CA ALA A 56 8.62 0.94 -12.04
C ALA A 56 7.21 0.76 -11.49
N LEU A 57 6.50 1.87 -11.34
CA LEU A 57 5.08 1.94 -11.01
C LEU A 57 4.31 2.25 -12.28
N ILE A 58 3.42 1.36 -12.68
CA ILE A 58 2.73 1.42 -13.98
C ILE A 58 1.23 1.47 -13.72
N ASP A 59 0.54 2.47 -14.26
CA ASP A 59 -0.88 2.69 -14.04
C ASP A 59 -1.77 1.85 -14.97
N ALA A 60 -3.08 2.15 -14.99
CA ALA A 60 -4.04 1.41 -15.82
C ALA A 60 -3.94 1.74 -17.32
N SER A 61 -3.44 2.94 -17.65
CA SER A 61 -3.28 3.41 -19.02
C SER A 61 -1.96 2.94 -19.65
N GLY A 62 -1.01 2.50 -18.81
CA GLY A 62 0.35 2.12 -19.21
C GLY A 62 1.39 3.21 -18.94
N GLU A 63 0.97 4.37 -18.42
CA GLU A 63 1.90 5.40 -17.95
C GLU A 63 2.72 4.86 -16.78
N SER A 64 4.00 5.20 -16.73
CA SER A 64 4.90 4.69 -15.70
C SER A 64 5.87 5.71 -15.15
N ALA A 65 6.16 5.58 -13.87
CA ALA A 65 7.26 6.27 -13.19
C ALA A 65 8.29 5.22 -12.75
N GLU A 66 9.53 5.40 -13.15
CA GLU A 66 10.64 4.49 -12.82
C GLU A 66 11.69 5.21 -11.99
N LYS A 67 12.30 4.49 -11.05
CA LYS A 67 13.49 4.95 -10.34
C LYS A 67 14.40 3.81 -9.91
N THR A 68 15.65 4.18 -9.64
CA THR A 68 16.54 3.40 -8.78
C THR A 68 16.22 3.73 -7.32
N VAL A 69 16.02 2.71 -6.50
CA VAL A 69 15.80 2.87 -5.05
C VAL A 69 17.13 2.77 -4.30
N GLY A 70 18.07 1.95 -4.81
CA GLY A 70 19.41 1.81 -4.25
C GLY A 70 19.45 0.83 -3.08
N PHE A 71 20.26 1.12 -2.06
CA PHE A 71 20.43 0.23 -0.92
C PHE A 71 19.16 0.11 -0.09
N VAL A 72 18.72 -1.12 0.12
CA VAL A 72 17.64 -1.47 1.03
C VAL A 72 18.17 -2.48 2.04
N SER A 73 17.99 -2.18 3.32
CA SER A 73 18.33 -3.09 4.41
C SER A 73 17.53 -2.71 5.63
N CYS A 74 16.90 -3.69 6.28
CA CYS A 74 15.95 -3.45 7.36
C CYS A 74 14.78 -2.52 6.93
N CYS A 75 13.62 -2.60 7.56
CA CYS A 75 13.19 -3.66 8.47
C CYS A 75 11.99 -4.34 7.81
N TRP A 76 12.06 -5.65 7.59
CA TRP A 76 10.98 -6.43 6.98
C TRP A 76 9.79 -6.62 7.93
N GLN A 77 10.07 -6.95 9.19
CA GLN A 77 9.07 -7.28 10.21
C GLN A 77 9.54 -6.87 11.60
N GLY A 78 8.62 -6.93 12.57
CA GLY A 78 8.88 -6.67 13.98
C GLY A 78 8.65 -5.20 14.36
N PRO A 79 9.13 -4.75 15.54
CA PRO A 79 8.79 -3.43 16.07
C PRO A 79 9.26 -2.25 15.20
N ASN A 80 10.16 -2.52 14.25
CA ASN A 80 10.74 -1.52 13.37
C ASN A 80 10.30 -1.68 11.90
N GLY A 81 9.47 -2.66 11.54
CA GLY A 81 9.14 -2.94 10.14
C GLY A 81 7.74 -3.55 9.90
N PRO A 82 7.22 -3.49 8.66
CA PRO A 82 7.93 -3.09 7.44
C PRO A 82 8.23 -1.59 7.37
N PHE A 83 9.48 -1.22 7.10
CA PHE A 83 9.90 0.19 7.01
C PHE A 83 11.01 0.40 5.97
N GLY A 84 11.01 1.58 5.34
CA GLY A 84 12.00 2.04 4.38
C GLY A 84 11.81 3.53 4.08
N LYS A 85 12.67 4.12 3.24
CA LYS A 85 12.45 5.49 2.74
C LYS A 85 11.13 5.53 1.97
N ILE A 86 10.23 6.40 2.40
CA ILE A 86 8.94 6.60 1.72
C ILE A 86 9.09 7.65 0.64
N ASP A 87 8.75 7.27 -0.59
CA ASP A 87 8.67 8.16 -1.74
C ASP A 87 7.22 8.34 -2.18
N ARG A 88 6.95 9.40 -2.94
CA ARG A 88 5.61 9.68 -3.48
C ARG A 88 5.21 8.60 -4.50
N MET A 89 4.04 7.99 -4.31
CA MET A 89 3.44 7.06 -5.25
C MET A 89 2.60 7.80 -6.29
N ALA A 90 3.23 8.18 -7.40
CA ALA A 90 2.56 8.77 -8.55
C ALA A 90 3.20 8.23 -9.84
N PRO A 91 2.44 7.55 -10.72
CA PRO A 91 1.00 7.29 -10.62
C PRO A 91 0.65 6.25 -9.54
N PHE A 92 -0.65 6.06 -9.27
CA PHE A 92 -1.09 4.92 -8.44
C PHE A 92 -1.05 3.65 -9.31
N PRO A 93 -0.22 2.66 -8.96
CA PRO A 93 0.05 1.54 -9.86
C PRO A 93 -1.14 0.57 -9.98
N ARG A 94 -1.32 0.03 -11.19
CA ARG A 94 -2.00 -1.25 -11.44
C ARG A 94 -0.99 -2.38 -11.55
N GLN A 95 0.24 -2.06 -11.94
CA GLN A 95 1.35 -3.00 -11.99
C GLN A 95 2.61 -2.38 -11.38
N LEU A 96 3.45 -3.27 -10.87
CA LEU A 96 4.77 -3.03 -10.35
C LEU A 96 5.75 -3.86 -11.17
N ALA A 97 6.87 -3.29 -11.61
CA ALA A 97 8.01 -4.07 -12.05
C ALA A 97 9.23 -3.70 -11.22
N ILE A 98 9.93 -4.70 -10.69
CA ILE A 98 11.08 -4.47 -9.82
C ILE A 98 12.22 -5.43 -10.14
N ARG A 99 13.44 -4.91 -10.09
CA ARG A 99 14.69 -5.65 -10.28
C ARG A 99 15.70 -5.24 -9.22
N TRP A 100 16.36 -6.22 -8.62
CA TRP A 100 17.33 -6.00 -7.55
C TRP A 100 18.44 -7.03 -7.55
N PHE A 101 19.51 -6.69 -6.84
CA PHE A 101 20.63 -7.55 -6.53
C PHE A 101 20.63 -7.90 -5.03
N SER A 102 20.72 -9.19 -4.72
CA SER A 102 20.86 -9.73 -3.37
C SER A 102 22.34 -9.91 -3.03
N PHE A 103 22.83 -9.15 -2.04
CA PHE A 103 24.24 -9.24 -1.65
C PHE A 103 24.58 -10.56 -0.97
N ALA A 104 23.65 -11.14 -0.22
CA ALA A 104 23.86 -12.42 0.45
C ALA A 104 24.00 -13.58 -0.56
N GLU A 105 23.25 -13.51 -1.66
CA GLU A 105 23.18 -14.59 -2.65
C GLU A 105 24.07 -14.33 -3.88
N GLN A 106 24.61 -13.12 -4.01
CA GLN A 106 25.30 -12.66 -5.22
C GLN A 106 24.46 -12.89 -6.49
N ALA A 107 23.14 -12.68 -6.38
CA ALA A 107 22.17 -13.02 -7.42
C ALA A 107 21.24 -11.84 -7.73
N PHE A 108 20.82 -11.76 -8.98
CA PHE A 108 19.81 -10.81 -9.42
C PHE A 108 18.45 -11.47 -9.45
N TYR A 109 17.43 -10.68 -9.10
CA TYR A 109 16.04 -11.08 -9.16
C TYR A 109 15.23 -10.00 -9.88
N GLN A 110 14.17 -10.43 -10.57
CA GLN A 110 13.22 -9.52 -11.15
C GLN A 110 11.81 -10.11 -11.15
N THR A 111 10.81 -9.25 -11.05
CA THR A 111 9.42 -9.68 -11.20
C THR A 111 8.55 -8.52 -11.68
N ARG A 112 7.40 -8.88 -12.26
CA ARG A 112 6.30 -7.97 -12.59
C ARG A 112 5.04 -8.46 -11.88
N ILE A 113 4.46 -7.61 -11.05
CA ILE A 113 3.31 -7.91 -10.21
C ILE A 113 2.11 -7.10 -10.68
N THR A 114 0.96 -7.76 -10.85
CA THR A 114 -0.32 -7.07 -11.04
C THR A 114 -1.01 -6.91 -9.68
N LEU A 115 -1.40 -5.67 -9.36
CA LEU A 115 -2.01 -5.34 -8.08
C LEU A 115 -3.54 -5.58 -8.10
N PRO A 116 -4.17 -5.94 -6.96
CA PRO A 116 -5.62 -6.09 -6.87
C PRO A 116 -6.36 -4.84 -7.35
N LYS A 117 -7.49 -5.00 -8.06
CA LYS A 117 -8.27 -3.88 -8.64
C LYS A 117 -8.79 -2.90 -7.58
N ASP A 118 -9.13 -3.43 -6.42
CA ASP A 118 -9.66 -2.75 -5.25
C ASP A 118 -8.58 -2.20 -4.31
N LEU A 119 -7.28 -2.39 -4.59
CA LEU A 119 -6.19 -2.00 -3.68
C LEU A 119 -6.28 -0.53 -3.26
N LYS A 120 -6.55 0.39 -4.20
CA LYS A 120 -6.67 1.82 -3.88
C LYS A 120 -7.83 2.10 -2.92
N GLN A 121 -8.93 1.36 -3.03
CA GLN A 121 -10.08 1.47 -2.13
C GLN A 121 -9.74 0.92 -0.75
N ARG A 122 -9.14 -0.28 -0.68
CA ARG A 122 -8.67 -0.89 0.58
C ARG A 122 -7.68 0.02 1.32
N MET A 123 -6.75 0.64 0.59
CA MET A 123 -5.78 1.58 1.18
C MET A 123 -6.41 2.89 1.69
N ARG A 124 -7.66 3.22 1.33
CA ARG A 124 -8.40 4.34 1.92
C ARG A 124 -8.96 4.01 3.30
N GLU A 125 -9.10 2.73 3.64
CA GLU A 125 -9.51 2.31 4.98
C GLU A 125 -8.50 2.81 6.00
N THR A 126 -9.03 3.35 7.10
CA THR A 126 -8.21 3.94 8.14
C THR A 126 -7.69 2.90 9.11
N ALA A 127 -6.57 3.23 9.73
CA ALA A 127 -5.95 2.49 10.81
C ALA A 127 -5.48 3.45 11.90
N PRO A 128 -5.43 3.01 13.17
CA PRO A 128 -4.87 3.82 14.23
C PRO A 128 -3.37 4.07 13.98
N VAL A 129 -2.97 5.33 14.15
CA VAL A 129 -1.60 5.81 14.12
C VAL A 129 -1.33 6.55 15.42
N LYS A 130 -0.26 6.17 16.11
CA LYS A 130 0.16 6.78 17.38
C LYS A 130 1.24 7.83 17.13
N THR A 131 1.00 9.07 17.54
CA THR A 131 1.98 10.18 17.44
C THR A 131 1.90 11.04 18.69
N GLY A 132 3.02 11.23 19.39
CA GLY A 132 3.06 12.11 20.58
C GLY A 132 2.17 11.68 21.75
N GLY A 133 1.77 10.41 21.81
CA GLY A 133 0.84 9.88 22.84
C GLY A 133 -0.62 9.82 22.38
N ASP A 134 -0.98 10.55 21.33
CA ASP A 134 -2.33 10.55 20.76
C ASP A 134 -2.53 9.44 19.73
N VAL A 135 -3.79 9.05 19.52
CA VAL A 135 -4.21 8.09 18.50
C VAL A 135 -5.07 8.77 17.45
N TYR A 136 -4.67 8.68 16.19
CA TYR A 136 -5.39 9.22 15.04
C TYR A 136 -5.77 8.11 14.06
N GLN A 137 -6.92 8.23 13.41
CA GLN A 137 -7.27 7.33 12.30
C GLN A 137 -6.72 7.90 10.99
N ARG A 138 -5.90 7.13 10.27
CA ARG A 138 -5.33 7.54 8.98
C ARG A 138 -5.47 6.44 7.93
N PRO A 139 -5.73 6.79 6.66
CA PRO A 139 -5.71 5.82 5.56
C PRO A 139 -4.39 5.08 5.54
N ARG A 140 -4.42 3.79 5.17
CA ARG A 140 -3.22 2.98 4.87
C ARG A 140 -2.58 3.44 3.57
N ASN A 141 -2.08 4.66 3.57
CA ASN A 141 -1.64 5.41 2.39
C ASN A 141 -0.27 4.99 1.84
N THR A 142 0.39 4.01 2.45
CA THR A 142 1.72 3.54 2.04
C THR A 142 1.68 2.10 1.55
N LEU A 143 2.23 1.86 0.36
CA LEU A 143 2.52 0.53 -0.17
C LEU A 143 3.97 0.15 0.16
N MET A 144 4.16 -0.79 1.07
CA MET A 144 5.49 -1.33 1.38
C MET A 144 5.79 -2.55 0.52
N ILE A 145 6.96 -2.54 -0.12
CA ILE A 145 7.47 -3.62 -0.96
C ILE A 145 8.62 -4.30 -0.20
N GLY A 146 8.35 -5.48 0.34
CA GLY A 146 9.38 -6.31 0.96
C GLY A 146 10.13 -7.09 -0.11
N LEU A 147 11.46 -7.07 -0.04
CA LEU A 147 12.34 -7.97 -0.78
C LEU A 147 13.16 -8.85 0.17
N ALA A 148 13.04 -10.17 0.04
CA ALA A 148 13.77 -11.12 0.86
C ALA A 148 14.58 -12.11 0.00
N PRO A 149 15.62 -12.74 0.57
CA PRO A 149 16.42 -13.73 -0.13
C PRO A 149 15.59 -14.88 -0.71
N GLY A 150 16.15 -15.51 -1.74
CA GLY A 150 15.44 -16.51 -2.53
C GLY A 150 14.44 -15.90 -3.52
N GLY A 151 14.30 -14.57 -3.58
CA GLY A 151 13.42 -13.89 -4.53
C GLY A 151 12.00 -13.63 -4.03
N THR A 152 11.74 -13.80 -2.72
CA THR A 152 10.42 -13.53 -2.15
C THR A 152 10.10 -12.03 -2.17
N VAL A 153 8.92 -11.68 -2.67
CA VAL A 153 8.36 -10.33 -2.61
C VAL A 153 7.04 -10.35 -1.86
N VAL A 154 6.89 -9.45 -0.88
CA VAL A 154 5.63 -9.29 -0.13
C VAL A 154 5.22 -7.83 -0.20
N LEU A 155 3.93 -7.59 -0.45
CA LEU A 155 3.38 -6.24 -0.46
C LEU A 155 2.48 -6.05 0.75
N TRP A 156 2.66 -4.94 1.45
CA TRP A 156 1.77 -4.52 2.54
C TRP A 156 1.17 -3.15 2.27
N MET A 157 -0.06 -2.95 2.72
CA MET A 157 -0.63 -1.61 2.90
C MET A 157 -0.57 -1.22 4.37
N MET A 158 -0.15 0.01 4.66
CA MET A 158 -0.01 0.49 6.03
C MET A 158 -0.05 2.02 6.11
N SER A 159 -0.19 2.53 7.33
CA SER A 159 0.03 3.95 7.67
C SER A 159 1.05 4.14 8.79
N GLN A 160 1.33 3.08 9.57
CA GLN A 160 2.35 3.03 10.61
C GLN A 160 2.77 1.57 10.84
N VAL A 161 4.03 1.34 11.25
CA VAL A 161 4.49 0.01 11.68
C VAL A 161 3.58 -0.53 12.79
N GLY A 162 3.14 -1.78 12.67
CA GLY A 162 2.19 -2.46 13.55
C GLY A 162 0.74 -2.42 13.05
N ASN A 163 0.44 -1.76 11.92
CA ASN A 163 -0.89 -1.76 11.31
C ASN A 163 -0.92 -2.23 9.85
N GLU A 164 0.19 -2.80 9.40
CA GLU A 164 0.36 -3.42 8.10
C GLU A 164 -0.64 -4.55 7.85
N GLN A 165 -1.11 -4.61 6.60
CA GLN A 165 -1.89 -5.74 6.10
C GLN A 165 -1.25 -6.25 4.82
N GLU A 166 -0.96 -7.55 4.79
CA GLU A 166 -0.43 -8.20 3.60
C GLU A 166 -1.48 -8.13 2.47
N ILE A 167 -1.03 -7.73 1.28
CA ILE A 167 -1.84 -7.63 0.07
C ILE A 167 -1.65 -8.89 -0.77
N LEU A 168 -0.39 -9.25 -0.99
CA LEU A 168 0.02 -10.40 -1.79
C LEU A 168 1.48 -10.75 -1.50
N ARG A 169 1.82 -11.99 -1.85
CA ARG A 169 3.16 -12.55 -1.80
C ARG A 169 3.44 -13.30 -3.09
N VAL A 170 4.60 -13.04 -3.68
CA VAL A 170 5.01 -13.68 -4.93
C VAL A 170 6.47 -14.08 -4.89
N GLN A 171 6.83 -14.97 -5.81
CA GLN A 171 8.18 -15.41 -6.04
C GLN A 171 8.71 -14.72 -7.31
N ALA A 172 9.86 -14.07 -7.20
CA ALA A 172 10.55 -13.50 -8.34
C ALA A 172 11.47 -14.52 -9.02
N ASP A 173 11.71 -14.29 -10.31
CA ASP A 173 12.63 -15.09 -11.10
C ASP A 173 14.06 -14.61 -10.87
N LYS A 174 15.00 -15.55 -10.85
CA LYS A 174 16.41 -15.21 -11.01
C LYS A 174 16.60 -14.56 -12.37
N ALA A 175 17.40 -13.50 -12.40
CA ALA A 175 17.65 -12.73 -13.59
C ALA A 175 19.14 -12.79 -13.96
N PRO A 176 19.49 -12.68 -15.25
CA PRO A 176 20.88 -12.53 -15.65
C PRO A 176 21.44 -11.19 -15.15
N GLY A 177 22.74 -11.15 -14.88
CA GLY A 177 23.46 -9.96 -14.45
C GLY A 177 24.90 -10.31 -14.09
N ASN A 178 25.76 -9.30 -13.92
CA ASN A 178 27.16 -9.49 -13.53
C ASN A 178 27.39 -9.02 -12.09
N PRO A 179 27.51 -9.94 -11.10
CA PRO A 179 27.75 -9.57 -9.71
C PRO A 179 29.01 -8.74 -9.48
N ALA A 180 30.01 -8.82 -10.38
CA ALA A 180 31.24 -8.04 -10.28
C ALA A 180 30.99 -6.52 -10.33
N GLN A 181 29.87 -6.08 -10.93
CA GLN A 181 29.44 -4.68 -10.89
C GLN A 181 29.25 -4.16 -9.47
N TYR A 182 28.98 -5.06 -8.51
CA TYR A 182 28.74 -4.75 -7.11
C TYR A 182 29.89 -5.16 -6.19
N GLU A 183 31.05 -5.57 -6.72
CA GLU A 183 32.14 -6.16 -5.93
C GLU A 183 32.55 -5.31 -4.72
N LYS A 184 32.75 -4.00 -4.93
CA LYS A 184 33.12 -3.07 -3.85
C LYS A 184 32.07 -3.05 -2.72
N TRP A 185 30.79 -3.03 -3.07
CA TRP A 185 29.71 -3.01 -2.10
C TRP A 185 29.47 -4.38 -1.47
N THR A 186 29.65 -5.47 -2.22
CA THR A 186 29.67 -6.83 -1.72
C THR A 186 30.76 -6.99 -0.65
N ARG A 187 31.97 -6.49 -0.90
CA ARG A 187 33.07 -6.56 0.07
C ARG A 187 32.70 -5.86 1.38
N ALA A 188 32.22 -4.61 1.30
CA ALA A 188 31.79 -3.84 2.47
C ALA A 188 30.59 -4.48 3.21
N TYR A 189 29.70 -5.15 2.48
CA TYR A 189 28.60 -5.91 3.07
C TYR A 189 29.12 -7.13 3.85
N LEU A 190 29.98 -7.94 3.21
CA LEU A 190 30.52 -9.16 3.81
C LEU A 190 31.45 -8.86 5.00
N GLU A 191 32.19 -7.74 4.99
CA GLU A 191 32.97 -7.29 6.17
C GLU A 191 32.11 -7.18 7.44
N LYS A 192 30.83 -6.83 7.31
CA LYS A 192 29.91 -6.66 8.45
C LYS A 192 29.05 -7.88 8.73
N GLN A 193 28.75 -8.67 7.71
CA GLN A 193 27.73 -9.72 7.79
C GLN A 193 28.28 -11.15 7.68
N ARG A 194 29.58 -11.33 7.39
CA ARG A 194 30.18 -12.66 7.16
C ARG A 194 29.90 -13.65 8.29
N GLU A 195 30.17 -13.28 9.54
CA GLU A 195 29.97 -14.20 10.67
C GLU A 195 28.50 -14.56 10.85
N TYR A 196 27.60 -13.58 10.76
CA TYR A 196 26.16 -13.82 10.80
C TYR A 196 25.71 -14.79 9.71
N LEU A 197 26.16 -14.58 8.46
CA LEU A 197 25.82 -15.45 7.33
C LEU A 197 26.41 -16.86 7.49
N LYS A 198 27.59 -17.00 8.09
CA LYS A 198 28.21 -18.31 8.36
C LYS A 198 27.42 -19.09 9.40
N GLU A 199 26.91 -18.42 10.43
CA GLU A 199 26.13 -19.04 11.51
C GLU A 199 24.68 -19.32 11.12
N ASN A 200 24.04 -18.41 10.38
CA ASN A 200 22.58 -18.43 10.14
C ASN A 200 22.21 -18.82 8.70
N GLY A 201 23.16 -18.84 7.78
CA GLY A 201 22.92 -19.10 6.36
C GLY A 201 22.14 -17.98 5.68
N VAL A 202 21.51 -18.33 4.55
CA VAL A 202 20.62 -17.44 3.78
C VAL A 202 19.29 -18.17 3.54
N PRO A 203 18.22 -17.84 4.28
CA PRO A 203 16.92 -18.49 4.10
C PRO A 203 16.33 -18.09 2.76
N THR A 204 15.98 -19.06 1.92
CA THR A 204 15.33 -18.81 0.62
C THR A 204 13.82 -19.00 0.66
N SER A 205 13.25 -19.32 1.83
CA SER A 205 11.82 -19.52 2.07
C SER A 205 11.48 -19.23 3.54
N GLY A 206 10.18 -19.14 3.86
CA GLY A 206 9.70 -18.91 5.24
C GLY A 206 9.72 -17.45 5.70
N TRP A 207 9.85 -16.51 4.76
CA TRP A 207 9.77 -15.06 5.00
C TRP A 207 8.36 -14.56 5.25
#